data_AF-A0A2H6F129-F1
#
_entry.id   AF-A0A2H6F129-F1
#
_cell.length_a   1.000
_cell.length_b   1.000
_cell.length_c   1.000
_cell.angle_alpha   90.00
_cell.angle_beta   90.00
_cell.angle_gamma   90.00
#
_symmetry.space_group_name_H-M   'P 1'
#
loop_
_entity.id
_entity.type
_entity.pdbx_description
1 polymer ?
#
loop_
_entity_poly.entity_id
_entity_poly.type
_entity_poly.pdbx_seq_one_letter_code
_entity_poly.pdbx_strand_id
1 'polypeptide(L)'
;MFEQTFKNIDGILHKDAGCSSELDYVEQTSWVLFLKYLDDLEKDKQAKADLSGKPYTPIISKEYKWEKWAAPKTKEGKLDHHKALNGDDLKDFVDLKLVPYLKKFKTSAESPDTIEYKIGEIFSELK
;
A
#
# COMPACT_ATOMS: atom_id res chain seq x y z
N MET A 1 15.60 -16.10 2.63
CA MET A 1 14.32 -15.76 3.27
C MET A 1 13.44 -14.89 2.36
N PHE A 2 13.96 -13.79 1.81
CA PHE A 2 13.24 -12.95 0.83
C PHE A 2 12.96 -13.68 -0.50
N GLU A 3 13.95 -14.37 -1.06
CA GLU A 3 13.80 -15.08 -2.34
C GLU A 3 12.62 -16.08 -2.33
N GLN A 4 12.46 -16.85 -1.26
CA GLN A 4 11.33 -17.77 -1.13
C GLN A 4 9.98 -17.03 -1.01
N THR A 5 9.97 -15.85 -0.40
CA THR A 5 8.75 -15.03 -0.28
C THR A 5 8.33 -14.51 -1.65
N PHE A 6 9.27 -13.98 -2.43
CA PHE A 6 9.02 -13.54 -3.80
C PHE A 6 8.56 -14.70 -4.68
N LYS A 7 9.25 -15.85 -4.63
CA LYS A 7 8.82 -17.07 -5.35
C LYS A 7 7.39 -17.50 -4.99
N ASN A 8 7.00 -17.37 -3.72
CA ASN A 8 5.63 -17.71 -3.30
C ASN A 8 4.61 -16.69 -3.83
N ILE A 9 4.94 -15.40 -3.84
CA ILE A 9 4.10 -14.35 -4.42
C ILE A 9 3.93 -14.58 -5.92
N ASP A 10 5.03 -14.80 -6.64
CA ASP A 10 5.04 -15.09 -8.08
C ASP A 10 4.21 -16.33 -8.40
N GLY A 11 4.35 -17.39 -7.59
CA GLY A 11 3.59 -18.63 -7.75
C GLY A 11 2.08 -18.49 -7.52
N ILE A 12 1.64 -17.47 -6.77
CA ILE A 12 0.23 -17.12 -6.60
C ILE A 12 -0.24 -16.29 -7.80
N LEU A 13 0.51 -15.22 -8.14
CA LEU A 13 0.12 -14.29 -9.20
C LEU A 13 0.13 -14.92 -10.59
N HIS A 14 1.03 -15.86 -10.86
CA HIS A 14 1.08 -16.59 -12.14
C HIS A 14 -0.23 -17.31 -12.50
N LYS A 15 -1.07 -17.60 -11.49
CA LYS A 15 -2.37 -18.26 -11.68
C LYS A 15 -3.52 -17.28 -11.87
N ASP A 16 -3.25 -15.98 -11.76
CA ASP A 16 -4.25 -14.94 -11.92
C ASP A 16 -4.52 -14.66 -13.41
N ALA A 17 -5.80 -14.68 -13.79
CA ALA A 17 -6.22 -14.50 -15.18
C ALA A 17 -5.95 -13.07 -15.71
N GLY A 18 -5.71 -12.10 -14.82
CA GLY A 18 -5.40 -10.71 -15.15
C GLY A 18 -3.91 -10.42 -15.37
N CYS A 19 -3.01 -11.37 -15.10
CA CYS A 19 -1.57 -11.19 -15.27
C CYS A 19 -1.04 -12.18 -16.31
N SER A 20 -0.87 -11.67 -17.53
CA SER A 20 -0.52 -12.45 -18.72
C SER A 20 0.98 -12.40 -19.06
N SER A 21 1.71 -11.45 -18.50
CA SER A 21 3.13 -11.20 -18.76
C SER A 21 3.94 -11.07 -17.47
N GLU A 22 5.26 -11.29 -17.57
CA GLU A 22 6.20 -11.05 -16.46
C GLU A 22 6.17 -9.59 -15.99
N LEU A 23 5.93 -8.66 -16.92
CA LEU A 23 5.82 -7.25 -16.64
C LEU A 23 4.58 -6.94 -15.80
N ASP A 24 3.46 -7.63 -16.05
CA ASP A 24 2.23 -7.50 -15.27
C ASP A 24 2.48 -7.93 -13.81
N TYR A 25 3.21 -9.03 -13.58
CA TYR A 25 3.54 -9.47 -12.21
C TYR A 25 4.42 -8.48 -11.47
N VAL A 26 5.44 -7.95 -12.15
CA VAL A 26 6.34 -6.95 -11.56
C VAL A 26 5.56 -5.69 -11.20
N GLU A 27 4.66 -5.22 -12.07
CA GLU A 27 3.81 -4.07 -11.77
C GLU A 27 2.90 -4.34 -10.55
N GLN A 28 2.18 -5.47 -10.54
CA GLN A 28 1.25 -5.81 -9.45
C GLN A 28 1.95 -6.00 -8.11
N THR A 29 3.15 -6.56 -8.08
CA THR A 29 3.92 -6.71 -6.83
C THR A 29 4.55 -5.40 -6.37
N SER A 30 5.00 -4.56 -7.31
CA SER A 30 5.75 -3.34 -7.00
C SER A 30 4.91 -2.33 -6.22
N TRP A 31 3.67 -2.07 -6.64
CA TRP A 31 2.83 -1.08 -5.94
C TRP A 31 2.44 -1.54 -4.53
N VAL A 32 2.17 -2.84 -4.36
CA VAL A 32 1.85 -3.43 -3.05
C VAL A 32 3.05 -3.29 -2.10
N LEU A 33 4.24 -3.65 -2.56
CA LEU A 33 5.47 -3.53 -1.77
C LEU A 33 5.81 -2.08 -1.45
N PHE A 34 5.58 -1.17 -2.39
CA PHE A 34 5.74 0.26 -2.17
C PHE A 34 4.83 0.77 -1.04
N LEU A 35 3.55 0.38 -1.03
CA LEU A 35 2.63 0.77 0.05
C LEU A 35 3.01 0.15 1.40
N LYS A 36 3.53 -1.08 1.41
CA LYS A 36 4.05 -1.70 2.63
C LYS A 36 5.26 -0.93 3.18
N TYR A 37 6.17 -0.53 2.31
CA TYR A 37 7.32 0.29 2.65
C TYR A 37 6.90 1.66 3.19
N LEU A 38 5.94 2.31 2.53
CA LEU A 38 5.42 3.61 2.96
C LEU A 38 4.80 3.54 4.37
N ASP A 39 4.04 2.49 4.66
CA ASP A 39 3.47 2.24 5.99
C ASP A 39 4.56 2.10 7.07
N ASP A 40 5.63 1.36 6.79
CA ASP A 40 6.76 1.23 7.74
C ASP A 40 7.51 2.55 7.91
N LEU A 41 7.73 3.30 6.82
CA LEU A 41 8.35 4.62 6.86
C LEU A 41 7.54 5.61 7.73
N GLU A 42 6.21 5.59 7.61
CA GLU A 42 5.34 6.45 8.44
C GLU A 42 5.39 6.06 9.92
N LYS A 43 5.45 4.77 10.24
CA LYS A 43 5.59 4.28 11.62
C LYS A 43 6.91 4.73 12.24
N ASP A 44 8.00 4.64 11.49
CA ASP A 44 9.31 5.12 11.93
C ASP A 44 9.32 6.64 12.16
N LYS A 45 8.69 7.41 11.27
CA LYS A 45 8.55 8.87 11.43
C LYS A 45 7.70 9.23 12.64
N GLN A 46 6.57 8.56 12.85
CA GLN A 46 5.72 8.75 14.02
C GLN A 46 6.50 8.44 15.31
N ALA A 47 7.18 7.30 15.39
CA ALA A 47 7.95 6.92 16.56
C ALA A 47 9.06 7.94 16.89
N LYS A 48 9.76 8.47 15.88
CA LYS A 48 10.76 9.53 16.07
C LYS A 48 10.14 10.83 16.57
N ALA A 49 8.97 11.20 16.06
CA ALA A 49 8.26 12.40 16.50
C ALA A 49 7.79 12.28 17.95
N ASP A 50 7.24 11.11 18.33
CA ASP A 50 6.81 10.81 19.70
C ASP A 50 7.98 10.90 20.69
N LEU A 51 9.13 10.30 20.34
CA LEU A 51 10.36 10.38 21.14
C LEU A 51 10.90 11.81 21.27
N SER A 52 10.66 12.65 20.26
CA SER A 52 11.10 14.05 20.24
C SER A 52 10.07 15.01 20.83
N GLY A 53 8.90 14.52 21.26
CA GLY A 53 7.78 15.35 21.72
C GLY A 53 7.20 16.27 20.65
N LYS A 54 7.36 15.94 19.36
CA LYS A 54 6.88 16.75 18.24
C LYS A 54 5.62 16.13 17.63
N PRO A 55 4.67 16.95 17.14
CA PRO A 55 3.55 16.42 16.37
C PRO A 55 4.05 15.85 15.03
N TYR A 56 3.41 14.77 14.57
CA TYR A 56 3.59 14.21 13.24
C TYR A 56 2.23 14.13 12.54
N THR A 57 2.17 14.62 11.30
CA THR A 57 0.99 14.50 10.45
C THR A 57 1.24 13.34 9.48
N PRO A 58 0.41 12.28 9.51
CA PRO A 58 0.53 11.19 8.57
C PRO A 58 0.31 11.63 7.12
N ILE A 59 1.04 11.02 6.21
CA ILE A 59 0.88 11.16 4.75
C ILE A 59 -0.40 10.44 4.33
N ILE A 60 -0.59 9.21 4.81
CA ILE A 60 -1.75 8.38 4.47
C ILE A 60 -2.82 8.51 5.56
N SER A 61 -4.03 8.88 5.13
CA SER A 61 -5.21 8.97 6.00
C SER A 61 -5.54 7.61 6.59
N LYS A 62 -6.14 7.63 7.78
CA LYS A 62 -6.28 6.44 8.64
C LYS A 62 -7.00 5.28 7.94
N GLU A 63 -8.02 5.54 7.12
CA GLU A 63 -8.75 4.49 6.39
C GLU A 63 -7.93 3.79 5.29
N TYR A 64 -6.89 4.43 4.77
CA TYR A 64 -6.06 3.90 3.67
C TYR A 64 -4.73 3.28 4.14
N LYS A 65 -4.45 3.30 5.45
CA LYS A 65 -3.24 2.68 6.01
C LYS A 65 -3.25 1.17 5.78
N TRP A 66 -2.08 0.59 5.59
CA TRP A 66 -1.87 -0.84 5.30
C TRP A 66 -2.64 -1.76 6.26
N GLU A 67 -2.61 -1.45 7.56
CA GLU A 67 -3.27 -2.22 8.61
C GLU A 67 -4.81 -2.19 8.56
N LYS A 68 -5.41 -1.34 7.72
CA LYS A 68 -6.87 -1.27 7.57
C LYS A 68 -7.39 -2.20 6.50
N TRP A 69 -6.73 -2.26 5.36
CA TRP A 69 -7.24 -2.96 4.19
C TRP A 69 -6.40 -4.17 3.81
N ALA A 70 -5.06 -4.07 3.84
CA ALA A 70 -4.17 -5.09 3.31
C ALA A 70 -3.95 -6.26 4.27
N ALA A 71 -3.76 -5.97 5.55
CA ALA A 71 -3.52 -7.00 6.57
C ALA A 71 -4.05 -6.56 7.94
N PRO A 72 -5.37 -6.41 8.12
CA PRO A 72 -5.92 -6.09 9.43
C PRO A 72 -5.63 -7.21 10.41
N LYS A 73 -5.09 -6.85 11.57
CA LYS A 73 -4.68 -7.81 12.60
C LYS A 73 -5.56 -7.73 13.84
N THR A 74 -5.77 -8.87 14.49
CA THR A 74 -6.34 -8.95 15.84
C THR A 74 -5.35 -8.45 16.88
N LYS A 75 -5.77 -8.34 18.15
CA LYS A 75 -4.88 -7.94 19.25
C LYS A 75 -3.72 -8.91 19.44
N GLU A 76 -3.89 -10.15 19.02
CA GLU A 76 -2.90 -11.23 19.06
C GLU A 76 -1.97 -11.21 17.84
N GLY A 77 -2.10 -10.24 16.93
CA GLY A 77 -1.25 -10.07 15.76
C GLY A 77 -1.56 -11.00 14.59
N LYS A 78 -2.63 -11.81 14.68
CA LYS A 78 -3.11 -12.69 13.60
C LYS A 78 -4.00 -11.92 12.63
N LEU A 79 -4.14 -12.41 11.40
CA LEU A 79 -5.08 -11.84 10.43
C LEU A 79 -6.50 -11.86 11.01
N ASP A 80 -7.16 -10.71 11.02
CA ASP A 80 -8.55 -10.57 11.44
C ASP A 80 -9.46 -10.89 10.26
N HIS A 81 -9.87 -12.16 10.15
CA HIS A 81 -10.74 -12.64 9.08
C HIS A 81 -12.13 -11.97 9.06
N HIS A 82 -12.56 -11.32 10.14
CA HIS A 82 -13.83 -10.59 10.17
C HIS A 82 -13.73 -9.19 9.57
N LYS A 83 -12.51 -8.63 9.47
CA LYS A 83 -12.26 -7.29 8.92
C LYS A 83 -11.53 -7.33 7.57
N ALA A 84 -10.80 -8.41 7.29
CA ALA A 84 -10.05 -8.56 6.06
C ALA A 84 -11.00 -8.54 4.85
N LEU A 85 -10.79 -7.56 3.96
CA LEU A 85 -11.43 -7.53 2.66
C LEU A 85 -10.87 -8.67 1.81
N ASN A 86 -11.72 -9.28 0.98
CA ASN A 86 -11.33 -10.32 0.03
C ASN A 86 -12.21 -10.24 -1.22
N GLY A 87 -11.79 -10.94 -2.29
CA GLY A 87 -12.55 -11.00 -3.54
C GLY A 87 -12.94 -9.61 -4.06
N ASP A 88 -14.21 -9.46 -4.43
CA ASP A 88 -14.76 -8.23 -4.98
C ASP A 88 -14.70 -7.05 -3.99
N ASP A 89 -14.88 -7.28 -2.68
CA ASP A 89 -14.80 -6.20 -1.68
C ASP A 89 -13.41 -5.57 -1.62
N LEU A 90 -12.36 -6.40 -1.72
CA LEU A 90 -10.98 -5.91 -1.76
C LEU A 90 -10.70 -5.17 -3.06
N LYS A 91 -11.13 -5.76 -4.18
CA LYS A 91 -10.97 -5.16 -5.51
C LYS A 91 -11.64 -3.78 -5.58
N ASP A 92 -12.91 -3.69 -5.19
CA ASP A 92 -13.67 -2.43 -5.20
C ASP A 92 -13.04 -1.39 -4.27
N PHE A 93 -12.51 -1.80 -3.12
CA PHE A 93 -11.78 -0.89 -2.25
C PHE A 93 -10.51 -0.35 -2.94
N VAL A 94 -9.72 -1.21 -3.58
CA VAL A 94 -8.49 -0.82 -4.26
C VAL A 94 -8.80 0.12 -5.43
N ASP A 95 -9.67 -0.31 -6.33
CA ASP A 95 -9.94 0.36 -7.61
C ASP A 95 -10.75 1.65 -7.43
N LEU A 96 -11.75 1.64 -6.55
CA LEU A 96 -12.70 2.76 -6.42
C LEU A 96 -12.34 3.72 -5.29
N LYS A 97 -11.48 3.32 -4.34
CA LYS A 97 -11.16 4.15 -3.17
C LYS A 97 -9.66 4.40 -3.00
N LEU A 98 -8.84 3.36 -2.88
CA LEU A 98 -7.42 3.50 -2.54
C LEU A 98 -6.63 4.17 -3.67
N VAL A 99 -6.68 3.62 -4.88
CA VAL A 99 -5.92 4.16 -6.03
C VAL A 99 -6.39 5.59 -6.35
N PRO A 100 -7.70 5.90 -6.43
CA PRO A 100 -8.16 7.28 -6.61
C PRO A 100 -7.73 8.23 -5.49
N TYR A 101 -7.63 7.77 -4.24
CA TYR A 101 -7.10 8.57 -3.13
C TYR A 101 -5.62 8.91 -3.34
N LEU A 102 -4.79 7.92 -3.67
CA LEU A 102 -3.35 8.11 -3.87
C LEU A 102 -3.05 8.99 -5.08
N LYS A 103 -3.80 8.84 -6.20
CA LYS A 103 -3.68 9.69 -7.41
C LYS A 103 -3.81 11.19 -7.10
N LYS A 104 -4.66 11.58 -6.13
CA LYS A 104 -4.88 12.99 -5.78
C LYS A 104 -3.62 13.70 -5.27
N PHE A 105 -2.66 12.97 -4.70
CA PHE A 105 -1.44 13.57 -4.16
C PHE A 105 -0.61 14.28 -5.21
N LYS A 106 -0.67 13.87 -6.48
CA LYS A 106 0.03 14.55 -7.58
C LYS A 106 -0.39 16.02 -7.71
N THR A 107 -1.68 16.28 -7.48
CA THR A 107 -2.26 17.63 -7.61
C THR A 107 -2.26 18.43 -6.31
N SER A 108 -2.20 17.76 -5.15
CA SER A 108 -2.23 18.42 -3.84
C SER A 108 -0.84 18.63 -3.23
N ALA A 109 0.20 18.02 -3.79
CA ALA A 109 1.56 18.18 -3.32
C ALA A 109 2.09 19.60 -3.57
N GLU A 110 2.83 20.13 -2.61
CA GLU A 110 3.40 21.48 -2.68
C GLU A 110 4.50 21.62 -3.75
N SER A 111 5.25 20.53 -4.00
CA SER A 111 6.28 20.50 -5.04
C SER A 111 6.58 19.08 -5.54
N PRO A 112 7.20 18.93 -6.73
CA PRO A 112 7.59 17.64 -7.27
C PRO A 112 8.60 16.83 -6.44
N ASP A 113 9.33 17.46 -5.52
CA ASP A 113 10.32 16.75 -4.68
C ASP A 113 9.73 16.11 -3.43
N THR A 114 8.44 16.33 -3.16
CA THR A 114 7.75 15.73 -2.01
C THR A 114 7.48 14.24 -2.21
N ILE A 115 7.32 13.49 -1.11
CA ILE A 115 6.95 12.06 -1.18
C ILE A 115 5.51 11.91 -1.65
N GLU A 116 4.65 12.85 -1.31
CA GLU A 116 3.27 12.98 -1.74
C GLU A 116 3.19 13.04 -3.28
N TYR A 117 3.96 13.93 -3.90
CA TYR A 117 4.01 14.01 -5.37
C TYR A 117 4.44 12.67 -5.98
N LYS A 118 5.51 12.05 -5.44
CA LYS A 118 6.04 10.77 -5.91
C LYS A 118 5.00 9.63 -5.80
N ILE A 119 4.24 9.59 -4.70
CA ILE A 119 3.10 8.66 -4.54
C ILE A 119 2.06 8.95 -5.63
N GLY A 120 1.63 10.19 -5.76
CA GLY A 120 0.63 10.57 -6.76
C GLY A 120 1.05 10.23 -8.19
N GLU A 121 2.33 10.40 -8.51
CA GLU A 121 2.89 10.08 -9.82
C GLU A 121 2.87 8.59 -10.11
N ILE A 122 3.39 7.76 -9.19
CA ILE A 122 3.37 6.29 -9.32
C ILE A 122 1.95 5.79 -9.56
N PHE A 123 1.00 6.25 -8.74
CA PHE A 123 -0.37 5.76 -8.81
C PHE A 123 -1.14 6.35 -10.00
N SER A 124 -0.70 7.45 -10.60
CA SER A 124 -1.33 8.01 -11.82
C SER A 124 -1.05 7.19 -13.07
N GLU A 125 0.09 6.48 -13.11
CA GLU A 125 0.48 5.62 -14.23
C GLU A 125 -0.18 4.23 -14.19
N LEU A 126 -0.72 3.82 -13.03
CA LEU A 126 -1.49 2.59 -12.90
C LEU A 126 -2.84 2.72 -13.65
N LYS A 127 -3.05 1.84 -14.63
CA LYS A 127 -4.23 1.78 -15.50
C LYS A 127 -5.39 1.03 -14.86
#